data_AF-A0A0D8ZWM2-F1
#
_entry.id   AF-A0A0D8ZWM2-F1
#
_cell.length_a   1.000
_cell.length_b   1.000
_cell.length_c   1.000
_cell.angle_alpha   90.00
_cell.angle_beta   90.00
_cell.angle_gamma   90.00
#
_symmetry.space_group_name_H-M   'P 1'
#
loop_
_entity.id
_entity.type
_entity.pdbx_description
1 polymer ?
#
loop_
_entity_poly.entity_id
_entity_poly.type
_entity_poly.pdbx_seq_one_letter_code
_entity_poly.pdbx_strand_id
1 'polypeptide(L)'
;METLANNTLRVWQEQGRQLIPQNFAEFRRLLLQAKDLQERGNYEAAAVYAQIAANYAQLNHCGFFVSQELEQLLVKIGREAITSDVSRKNTSSHQTARNILHVSTHLANIGGISRLMWRWIKQDSSRSHCVALTRQALNQVPENLKEAVCNSQGNIYALGDRSGGIISRAKRLRECAAAADIVVLHTWEYDVVPTIAFANKEQFPPIIYTNHGDHWFWVGATISDAVANLRESGRLLSGQRRGIEAKRNLVLPTILEPAYRKLTRSQAKQQLGIDSNSVMLLSIARSVKYKTVDGVNFADAHVELLQQYKQAILIVIGAGSSNEDWSAAIEQTQGRIMVLKETKDTAVYYQAADIYVDSFPFISITSILEAGSYGVPAVSRYPYSSLACGVLGSDMPGLDGNLIRVRDIQEYTAALSGLIEDEQFRLSLGEATKIKIAQTHWGDNWQSALNELYAHVAALPRKTATLDIIDETSVGEPDVFLPSVNQTNVKTVMHWHMPLLPLPQRLSLWLSLVKKYGFRNNPLNTLMSEKWRSHYYQWRSRY
;
A
#
# COMPACT_ATOMS: atom_id res chain seq x y z
N MET A 1 -34.08 20.06 12.84
CA MET A 1 -33.01 19.73 13.80
C MET A 1 -31.81 19.18 13.03
N GLU A 2 -31.24 20.03 12.17
CA GLU A 2 -29.97 19.81 11.48
C GLU A 2 -28.86 20.42 12.33
N THR A 3 -28.34 19.76 13.35
CA THR A 3 -27.20 20.31 14.13
C THR A 3 -26.58 19.32 15.10
N LEU A 4 -26.17 18.11 14.69
CA LEU A 4 -25.27 17.30 15.55
C LEU A 4 -24.45 16.18 14.86
N ALA A 5 -24.51 15.99 13.53
CA ALA A 5 -23.83 14.86 12.86
C ALA A 5 -22.50 15.20 12.14
N ASN A 6 -21.80 16.31 12.44
CA ASN A 6 -20.67 16.78 11.61
C ASN A 6 -19.39 17.17 12.39
N ASN A 7 -19.18 16.64 13.61
CA ASN A 7 -18.13 17.14 14.49
C ASN A 7 -16.75 16.48 14.26
N THR A 8 -16.64 15.20 13.89
CA THR A 8 -15.33 14.52 13.88
C THR A 8 -14.54 14.71 12.60
N LEU A 9 -15.16 14.67 11.41
CA LEU A 9 -14.46 15.06 10.18
C LEU A 9 -13.95 16.51 10.25
N ARG A 10 -14.73 17.41 10.86
CA ARG A 10 -14.29 18.77 11.16
C ARG A 10 -13.11 18.80 12.12
N VAL A 11 -13.15 18.03 13.21
CA VAL A 11 -12.00 17.88 14.13
C VAL A 11 -10.77 17.35 13.39
N TRP A 12 -10.91 16.37 12.51
CA TRP A 12 -9.81 15.84 11.71
C TRP A 12 -9.26 16.91 10.76
N GLN A 13 -10.13 17.69 10.12
CA GLN A 13 -9.69 18.81 9.28
C GLN A 13 -8.88 19.83 10.11
N GLU A 14 -9.38 20.23 11.28
CA GLU A 14 -8.72 21.19 12.17
C GLU A 14 -7.38 20.65 12.68
N GLN A 15 -7.33 19.38 13.12
CA GLN A 15 -6.10 18.70 13.54
C GLN A 15 -5.10 18.60 12.38
N GLY A 16 -5.55 18.20 11.19
CA GLY A 16 -4.70 18.09 10.01
C GLY A 16 -4.06 19.43 9.62
N ARG A 17 -4.83 20.51 9.65
CA ARG A 17 -4.32 21.88 9.41
C ARG A 17 -3.22 22.29 10.40
N GLN A 18 -3.27 21.78 11.64
CA GLN A 18 -2.25 22.05 12.66
C GLN A 18 -1.03 21.14 12.52
N LEU A 19 -1.23 19.86 12.20
CA LEU A 19 -0.17 18.84 12.15
C LEU A 19 0.68 18.94 10.87
N ILE A 20 0.09 19.25 9.72
CA ILE A 20 0.80 19.30 8.43
C ILE A 20 2.02 20.23 8.47
N PRO A 21 1.93 21.49 8.94
CA PRO A 21 3.10 22.37 9.02
C PRO A 21 4.20 21.85 9.96
N GLN A 22 3.82 21.19 11.06
CA GLN A 22 4.78 20.60 12.01
C GLN A 22 5.51 19.41 11.39
N ASN A 23 4.75 18.55 10.70
CA ASN A 23 5.29 17.42 9.97
C ASN A 23 6.25 17.88 8.87
N PHE A 24 5.86 18.91 8.12
CA PHE A 24 6.72 19.48 7.10
C PHE A 24 8.02 20.05 7.68
N ALA A 25 7.96 20.78 8.79
CA ALA A 25 9.16 21.31 9.44
C ALA A 25 10.15 20.21 9.87
N GLU A 26 9.64 19.10 10.42
CA GLU A 26 10.48 17.96 10.80
C GLU A 26 11.04 17.22 9.58
N PHE A 27 10.24 17.04 8.52
CA PHE A 27 10.71 16.53 7.23
C PHE A 27 11.86 17.39 6.68
N ARG A 28 11.71 18.73 6.66
CA ARG A 28 12.75 19.66 6.20
C ARG A 28 14.04 19.52 7.02
N ARG A 29 13.93 19.36 8.33
CA ARG A 29 15.08 19.12 9.21
C ARG A 29 15.83 17.84 8.83
N LEU A 30 15.12 16.74 8.56
CA LEU A 30 15.70 15.46 8.13
C LEU A 30 16.34 15.57 6.73
N LEU A 31 15.68 16.27 5.81
CA LEU A 31 16.19 16.52 4.46
C LEU A 31 17.47 17.36 4.48
N LEU A 32 17.54 18.40 5.32
CA LEU A 32 18.76 19.21 5.50
C LEU A 32 19.92 18.38 6.05
N GLN A 33 19.67 17.46 6.97
CA GLN A 33 20.70 16.52 7.45
C GLN A 33 21.21 15.61 6.33
N ALA A 34 20.32 15.13 5.47
CA ALA A 34 20.71 14.33 4.31
C ALA A 34 21.55 15.15 3.30
N LYS A 35 21.19 16.42 3.06
CA LYS A 35 21.94 17.35 2.18
C LYS A 35 23.34 17.63 2.72
N ASP A 36 23.49 17.98 4.00
CA ASP A 36 24.80 18.22 4.65
C ASP A 36 25.72 16.99 4.58
N LEU A 37 25.17 15.79 4.78
CA LEU A 37 25.94 14.54 4.65
C LEU A 37 26.37 14.28 3.20
N GLN A 38 25.51 14.57 2.22
CA GLN A 38 25.83 14.45 0.81
C GLN A 38 26.96 15.41 0.42
N GLU A 39 26.88 16.68 0.82
CA GLU A 39 27.90 17.70 0.54
C GLU A 39 29.28 17.34 1.10
N ARG A 40 29.32 16.62 2.23
CA ARG A 40 30.56 16.09 2.83
C ARG A 40 31.04 14.78 2.20
N GLY A 41 30.40 14.30 1.14
CA GLY A 41 30.73 13.04 0.47
C GLY A 41 30.32 11.77 1.25
N ASN A 42 29.52 11.91 2.32
CA ASN A 42 29.05 10.79 3.13
C ASN A 42 27.74 10.21 2.58
N TYR A 43 27.81 9.68 1.36
CA TYR A 43 26.65 9.25 0.58
C TYR A 43 25.81 8.15 1.25
N GLU A 44 26.46 7.23 1.98
CA GLU A 44 25.77 6.14 2.66
C GLU A 44 24.88 6.69 3.80
N ALA A 45 25.42 7.57 4.64
CA ALA A 45 24.63 8.20 5.70
C ALA A 45 23.58 9.16 5.12
N ALA A 46 23.92 9.91 4.07
CA ALA A 46 22.99 10.79 3.38
C ALA A 46 21.77 10.03 2.85
N ALA A 47 21.99 8.88 2.19
CA ALA A 47 20.92 8.03 1.68
C ALA A 47 20.02 7.48 2.81
N VAL A 48 20.61 7.12 3.96
CA VAL A 48 19.81 6.68 5.11
C VAL A 48 18.96 7.81 5.70
N TYR A 49 19.50 9.03 5.82
CA TYR A 49 18.70 10.19 6.26
C TYR A 49 17.63 10.57 5.25
N ALA A 50 17.90 10.48 3.95
CA ALA A 50 16.91 10.65 2.90
C ALA A 50 15.78 9.63 3.02
N GLN A 51 16.10 8.36 3.30
CA GLN A 51 15.10 7.31 3.55
C GLN A 51 14.31 7.55 4.85
N ILE A 52 14.95 8.07 5.91
CA ILE A 52 14.25 8.48 7.14
C ILE A 52 13.28 9.62 6.84
N ALA A 53 13.67 10.61 6.06
CA ALA A 53 12.79 11.71 5.64
C ALA A 53 11.60 11.19 4.82
N ALA A 54 11.85 10.28 3.86
CA ALA A 54 10.80 9.65 3.06
C ALA A 54 9.80 8.87 3.92
N ASN A 55 10.29 8.03 4.84
CA ASN A 55 9.42 7.26 5.74
C ASN A 55 8.69 8.15 6.74
N TYR A 56 9.31 9.26 7.18
CA TYR A 56 8.63 10.24 8.02
C TYR A 56 7.47 10.90 7.26
N ALA A 57 7.68 11.36 6.03
CA ALA A 57 6.65 11.98 5.21
C ALA A 57 5.52 11.00 4.82
N GLN A 58 5.86 9.72 4.64
CA GLN A 58 4.85 8.67 4.51
C GLN A 58 4.03 8.57 5.79
N LEU A 59 4.65 8.31 6.95
CA LEU A 59 3.90 8.01 8.17
C LEU A 59 3.26 9.25 8.82
N ASN A 60 3.72 10.45 8.47
CA ASN A 60 3.23 11.74 8.93
C ASN A 60 3.05 12.67 7.72
N HIS A 61 1.82 12.76 7.22
CA HIS A 61 1.53 13.55 6.02
C HIS A 61 2.02 15.00 6.16
N CYS A 62 2.85 15.42 5.21
CA CYS A 62 3.53 16.73 5.20
C CYS A 62 2.83 17.76 4.28
N GLY A 63 1.66 17.44 3.72
CA GLY A 63 0.94 18.31 2.79
C GLY A 63 1.29 18.11 1.30
N PHE A 64 2.08 17.09 0.98
CA PHE A 64 2.41 16.70 -0.40
C PHE A 64 2.54 15.19 -0.51
N PHE A 65 2.47 14.67 -1.73
CA PHE A 65 2.53 13.23 -2.03
C PHE A 65 3.84 12.79 -2.71
N VAL A 66 4.72 13.76 -2.99
CA VAL A 66 6.08 13.59 -3.51
C VAL A 66 6.89 14.81 -3.07
N SER A 67 8.21 14.67 -2.90
CA SER A 67 9.13 15.77 -2.61
C SER A 67 10.16 15.85 -3.73
N GLN A 68 10.12 16.93 -4.49
CA GLN A 68 11.03 17.17 -5.60
C GLN A 68 12.45 17.39 -5.08
N GLU A 69 12.60 18.10 -3.95
CA GLU A 69 13.91 18.31 -3.32
C GLU A 69 14.57 17.00 -2.87
N LEU A 70 13.79 16.08 -2.29
CA LEU A 70 14.29 14.79 -1.85
C LEU A 70 14.68 13.93 -3.06
N GLU A 71 13.86 13.89 -4.11
CA GLU A 71 14.16 13.16 -5.34
C GLU A 71 15.46 13.64 -6.00
N GLN A 72 15.65 14.97 -6.11
CA GLN A 72 16.87 15.55 -6.64
C GLN A 72 18.10 15.17 -5.83
N LEU A 73 17.99 15.20 -4.49
CA LEU A 73 19.07 14.74 -3.61
C LEU A 73 19.41 13.27 -3.86
N LEU A 74 18.41 12.39 -4.00
CA LEU A 74 18.62 10.97 -4.25
C LEU A 74 19.28 10.72 -5.62
N VAL A 75 18.85 11.45 -6.66
CA VAL A 75 19.49 11.41 -7.98
C VAL A 75 20.94 11.89 -7.90
N LYS A 76 21.21 12.99 -7.19
CA LYS A 76 22.56 13.52 -6.98
C LYS A 76 23.46 12.50 -6.27
N ILE A 77 22.99 11.91 -5.18
CA ILE A 77 23.68 10.81 -4.47
C ILE A 77 23.97 9.66 -5.44
N GLY A 78 23.00 9.23 -6.23
CA GLY A 78 23.17 8.11 -7.18
C GLY A 78 24.17 8.39 -8.31
N ARG A 79 24.32 9.66 -8.72
CA ARG A 79 25.29 10.10 -9.74
C ARG A 79 26.71 10.20 -9.18
N GLU A 80 26.85 10.70 -7.96
CA GLU A 80 28.15 10.95 -7.34
C GLU A 80 28.73 9.71 -6.64
N ALA A 81 27.88 8.86 -6.04
CA ALA A 81 28.33 7.70 -5.25
C ALA A 81 28.56 6.43 -6.09
N ILE A 82 28.01 6.37 -7.30
CA ILE A 82 28.06 5.17 -8.16
C ILE A 82 28.67 5.54 -9.51
N THR A 83 29.96 5.24 -9.65
CA THR A 83 30.69 5.29 -10.92
C THR A 83 30.09 4.29 -11.92
N SER A 84 29.86 4.76 -13.14
CA SER A 84 29.11 4.04 -14.18
C SER A 84 29.98 2.98 -14.87
N ASP A 85 30.02 1.75 -14.35
CA ASP A 85 30.71 0.62 -15.01
C ASP A 85 29.76 -0.33 -15.77
N VAL A 86 28.44 -0.16 -15.61
CA VAL A 86 27.44 -1.02 -16.25
C VAL A 86 27.06 -0.40 -17.60
N SER A 87 27.82 -0.73 -18.64
CA SER A 87 27.38 -0.46 -20.02
C SER A 87 26.20 -1.35 -20.34
N ARG A 88 25.07 -0.76 -20.77
CA ARG A 88 23.96 -1.50 -21.36
C ARG A 88 24.52 -2.34 -22.50
N LYS A 89 24.41 -3.67 -22.41
CA LYS A 89 24.41 -4.49 -23.64
C LYS A 89 23.18 -4.03 -24.39
N ASN A 90 23.35 -3.49 -25.61
CA ASN A 90 22.23 -3.10 -26.47
C ASN A 90 21.24 -4.28 -26.57
N THR A 91 20.25 -4.32 -25.69
CA THR A 91 19.11 -5.19 -25.82
C THR A 91 18.26 -4.53 -26.88
N SER A 92 18.30 -5.19 -28.03
CA SER A 92 17.68 -4.94 -29.30
C SER A 92 16.28 -4.33 -29.20
N SER A 93 15.92 -3.67 -30.30
CA SER A 93 14.60 -3.20 -30.73
C SER A 93 13.50 -4.27 -30.75
N HIS A 94 13.38 -5.09 -29.71
CA HIS A 94 12.28 -6.02 -29.58
C HIS A 94 11.03 -5.21 -29.25
N GLN A 95 10.08 -5.21 -30.18
CA GLN A 95 8.73 -4.66 -29.97
C GLN A 95 8.01 -5.30 -28.77
N THR A 96 8.50 -6.44 -28.28
CA THR A 96 7.91 -7.20 -27.17
C THR A 96 8.93 -7.42 -26.04
N ALA A 97 8.63 -6.87 -24.84
CA ALA A 97 9.39 -7.12 -23.62
C ALA A 97 9.31 -8.60 -23.23
N ARG A 98 10.44 -9.24 -22.95
CA ARG A 98 10.54 -10.67 -22.57
C ARG A 98 10.99 -10.87 -21.13
N ASN A 99 11.88 -10.01 -20.64
CA ASN A 99 12.47 -10.11 -19.30
C ASN A 99 11.99 -8.96 -18.43
N ILE A 100 11.22 -9.26 -17.38
CA ILE A 100 10.69 -8.27 -16.45
C ILE A 100 11.44 -8.37 -15.12
N LEU A 101 11.94 -7.24 -14.62
CA LEU A 101 12.49 -7.15 -13.27
C LEU A 101 11.49 -6.45 -12.35
N HIS A 102 10.91 -7.19 -11.42
CA HIS A 102 10.13 -6.64 -10.32
C HIS A 102 11.06 -6.21 -9.18
N VAL A 103 10.86 -5.03 -8.60
CA VAL A 103 11.64 -4.53 -7.47
C VAL A 103 10.70 -4.27 -6.31
N SER A 104 10.99 -4.81 -5.12
CA SER A 104 10.21 -4.51 -3.91
C SER A 104 11.12 -4.35 -2.70
N THR A 105 10.66 -3.65 -1.67
CA THR A 105 11.44 -3.44 -0.45
C THR A 105 11.44 -4.69 0.41
N HIS A 106 10.24 -5.13 0.79
CA HIS A 106 9.99 -6.40 1.46
C HIS A 106 8.54 -6.80 1.24
N LEU A 107 8.27 -8.11 1.35
CA LEU A 107 6.97 -8.70 1.06
C LEU A 107 6.52 -9.56 2.23
N ALA A 108 5.34 -9.27 2.76
CA ALA A 108 4.75 -10.04 3.84
C ALA A 108 4.00 -11.27 3.31
N ASN A 109 3.80 -12.27 4.18
CA ASN A 109 2.97 -13.44 3.89
C ASN A 109 1.47 -13.10 3.76
N ILE A 110 1.04 -11.98 4.35
CA ILE A 110 -0.32 -11.46 4.29
C ILE A 110 -0.22 -10.00 3.84
N GLY A 111 -0.93 -9.63 2.78
CA GLY A 111 -0.91 -8.26 2.25
C GLY A 111 -1.37 -8.16 0.80
N GLY A 112 -1.80 -6.97 0.39
CA GLY A 112 -2.21 -6.69 -0.99
C GLY A 112 -1.03 -6.70 -1.97
N ILE A 113 0.08 -6.05 -1.60
CA ILE A 113 1.27 -5.90 -2.47
C ILE A 113 1.88 -7.25 -2.84
N SER A 114 2.09 -8.14 -1.86
CA SER A 114 2.66 -9.47 -2.14
C SER A 114 1.75 -10.27 -3.08
N ARG A 115 0.43 -10.27 -2.82
CA ARG A 115 -0.58 -10.90 -3.68
C ARG A 115 -0.58 -10.35 -5.09
N LEU A 116 -0.56 -9.03 -5.23
CA LEU A 116 -0.50 -8.35 -6.52
C LEU A 116 0.68 -8.86 -7.33
N MET A 117 1.88 -8.90 -6.74
CA MET A 117 3.09 -9.24 -7.49
C MET A 117 3.16 -10.71 -7.89
N TRP A 118 2.86 -11.68 -7.02
CA TRP A 118 2.91 -13.08 -7.44
C TRP A 118 1.77 -13.45 -8.39
N ARG A 119 0.58 -12.82 -8.28
CA ARG A 119 -0.52 -13.01 -9.23
C ARG A 119 -0.16 -12.43 -10.60
N TRP A 120 0.51 -11.28 -10.63
CA TRP A 120 1.00 -10.67 -11.86
C TRP A 120 1.95 -11.64 -12.57
N ILE A 121 2.96 -12.15 -11.86
CA ILE A 121 3.95 -13.08 -12.41
C ILE A 121 3.28 -14.40 -12.86
N LYS A 122 2.34 -14.93 -12.07
CA LYS A 122 1.61 -16.17 -12.45
C LYS A 122 0.75 -15.98 -13.70
N GLN A 123 0.11 -14.82 -13.85
CA GLN A 123 -0.75 -14.53 -15.00
C GLN A 123 0.07 -14.26 -16.28
N ASP A 124 1.18 -13.54 -16.17
CA ASP A 124 2.05 -13.19 -17.30
C ASP A 124 3.04 -14.31 -17.67
N SER A 125 2.50 -15.50 -17.95
CA SER A 125 3.29 -16.72 -18.22
C SER A 125 4.12 -16.68 -19.51
N SER A 126 3.90 -15.69 -20.37
CA SER A 126 4.62 -15.51 -21.64
C SER A 126 6.00 -14.87 -21.49
N ARG A 127 6.32 -14.34 -20.30
CA ARG A 127 7.55 -13.59 -20.01
C ARG A 127 8.31 -14.22 -18.86
N SER A 128 9.60 -13.89 -18.75
CA SER A 128 10.42 -14.27 -17.61
C SER A 128 10.45 -13.16 -16.57
N HIS A 129 10.24 -13.50 -15.30
CA HIS A 129 10.13 -12.52 -14.22
C HIS A 129 11.18 -12.74 -13.14
N CYS A 130 12.12 -11.82 -13.03
CA CYS A 130 13.02 -11.73 -11.88
C CYS A 130 12.46 -10.81 -10.80
N VAL A 131 12.85 -11.04 -9.55
CA VAL A 131 12.49 -10.18 -8.40
C VAL A 131 13.76 -9.71 -7.68
N ALA A 132 13.89 -8.42 -7.43
CA ALA A 132 14.92 -7.85 -6.57
C ALA A 132 14.31 -7.29 -5.27
N LEU A 133 14.84 -7.72 -4.13
CA LEU A 133 14.38 -7.33 -2.80
C LEU A 133 15.42 -6.44 -2.12
N THR A 134 15.07 -5.18 -1.83
CA THR A 134 16.04 -4.20 -1.30
C THR A 134 16.28 -4.36 0.20
N ARG A 135 15.32 -4.93 0.95
CA ARG A 135 15.36 -5.04 2.41
C ARG A 135 14.63 -6.28 2.95
N GLN A 136 14.91 -7.44 2.35
CA GLN A 136 14.37 -8.72 2.82
C GLN A 136 15.38 -9.85 2.56
N ALA A 137 15.47 -10.80 3.51
CA ALA A 137 16.28 -12.00 3.36
C ALA A 137 15.52 -13.09 2.59
N LEU A 138 16.24 -13.93 1.82
CA LEU A 138 15.63 -14.98 0.98
C LEU A 138 14.75 -15.97 1.75
N ASN A 139 15.12 -16.30 3.00
CA ASN A 139 14.34 -17.22 3.83
C ASN A 139 13.01 -16.64 4.34
N GLN A 140 12.79 -15.32 4.19
CA GLN A 140 11.56 -14.64 4.55
C GLN A 140 10.61 -14.44 3.37
N VAL A 141 11.02 -14.83 2.16
CA VAL A 141 10.22 -14.65 0.94
C VAL A 141 9.05 -15.64 0.92
N PRO A 142 7.81 -15.20 0.65
CA PRO A 142 6.65 -16.09 0.57
C PRO A 142 6.81 -17.18 -0.49
N GLU A 143 6.43 -18.42 -0.16
CA GLU A 143 6.54 -19.57 -1.07
C GLU A 143 5.79 -19.37 -2.39
N ASN A 144 4.59 -18.78 -2.35
CA ASN A 144 3.81 -18.47 -3.57
C ASN A 144 4.59 -17.60 -4.57
N LEU A 145 5.45 -16.69 -4.06
CA LEU A 145 6.28 -15.87 -4.92
C LEU A 145 7.48 -16.66 -5.45
N LYS A 146 8.13 -17.48 -4.62
CA LYS A 146 9.23 -18.35 -5.06
C LYS A 146 8.79 -19.25 -6.20
N GLU A 147 7.62 -19.89 -6.03
CA GLU A 147 6.99 -20.72 -7.04
C GLU A 147 6.69 -19.93 -8.32
N ALA A 148 6.04 -18.76 -8.21
CA ALA A 148 5.71 -17.92 -9.36
C ALA A 148 6.96 -17.53 -10.17
N VAL A 149 8.02 -17.09 -9.49
CA VAL A 149 9.29 -16.69 -10.12
C VAL A 149 9.96 -17.90 -10.77
N CYS A 150 10.03 -19.03 -10.08
CA CYS A 150 10.61 -20.27 -10.61
C CYS A 150 9.87 -20.74 -11.88
N ASN A 151 8.54 -20.73 -11.86
CA ASN A 151 7.72 -21.12 -13.02
C ASN A 151 7.88 -20.16 -14.20
N SER A 152 8.22 -18.89 -13.94
CA SER A 152 8.59 -17.91 -14.97
C SER A 152 10.07 -17.98 -15.41
N GLN A 153 10.82 -18.99 -14.98
CA GLN A 153 12.27 -19.15 -15.27
C GLN A 153 13.14 -17.98 -14.78
N GLY A 154 12.64 -17.20 -13.82
CA GLY A 154 13.34 -16.04 -13.27
C GLY A 154 14.10 -16.35 -11.98
N ASN A 155 14.73 -15.32 -11.42
CA ASN A 155 15.53 -15.41 -10.20
C ASN A 155 15.07 -14.39 -9.15
N ILE A 156 15.26 -14.73 -7.87
CA ILE A 156 15.05 -13.82 -6.75
C ILE A 156 16.40 -13.36 -6.19
N TYR A 157 16.60 -12.05 -6.17
CA TYR A 157 17.82 -11.39 -5.68
C TYR A 157 17.54 -10.67 -4.37
N ALA A 158 18.08 -11.16 -3.25
CA ALA A 158 18.08 -10.42 -1.98
C ALA A 158 19.30 -9.47 -1.92
N LEU A 159 19.07 -8.19 -2.18
CA LEU A 159 20.15 -7.21 -2.31
C LEU A 159 20.82 -6.90 -0.96
N GLY A 160 20.13 -7.16 0.16
CA GLY A 160 20.61 -6.95 1.53
C GLY A 160 21.47 -8.07 2.11
N ASP A 161 21.55 -9.24 1.46
CA ASP A 161 22.22 -10.42 2.03
C ASP A 161 23.76 -10.30 2.06
N ARG A 162 24.34 -9.50 1.17
CA ARG A 162 25.78 -9.19 1.16
C ARG A 162 26.08 -7.92 1.96
N SER A 163 27.26 -7.83 2.57
CA SER A 163 27.72 -6.65 3.32
C SER A 163 27.61 -5.37 2.49
N GLY A 164 27.34 -4.24 3.15
CA GLY A 164 27.11 -2.95 2.51
C GLY A 164 25.78 -2.33 2.93
N GLY A 165 25.57 -1.08 2.52
CA GLY A 165 24.35 -0.33 2.82
C GLY A 165 23.50 -0.06 1.57
N ILE A 166 22.75 1.03 1.60
CA ILE A 166 21.86 1.50 0.54
C ILE A 166 22.62 1.68 -0.78
N ILE A 167 23.82 2.26 -0.77
CA ILE A 167 24.58 2.49 -2.01
C ILE A 167 25.00 1.15 -2.64
N SER A 168 25.44 0.19 -1.82
CA SER A 168 25.80 -1.15 -2.31
C SER A 168 24.58 -1.90 -2.87
N ARG A 169 23.39 -1.72 -2.28
CA ARG A 169 22.13 -2.29 -2.79
C ARG A 169 21.75 -1.66 -4.12
N ALA A 170 21.87 -0.35 -4.25
CA ALA A 170 21.62 0.36 -5.50
C ALA A 170 22.53 -0.11 -6.64
N LYS A 171 23.82 -0.35 -6.36
CA LYS A 171 24.76 -0.95 -7.33
C LYS A 171 24.31 -2.34 -7.80
N ARG A 172 23.94 -3.23 -6.87
CA ARG A 172 23.43 -4.56 -7.20
C ARG A 172 22.12 -4.51 -7.98
N LEU A 173 21.25 -3.54 -7.67
CA LEU A 173 20.02 -3.33 -8.43
C LEU A 173 20.31 -2.95 -9.89
N ARG A 174 21.35 -2.13 -10.15
CA ARG A 174 21.81 -1.85 -11.53
C ARG A 174 22.25 -3.12 -12.24
N GLU A 175 22.99 -3.99 -11.57
CA GLU A 175 23.43 -5.29 -12.11
C GLU A 175 22.22 -6.18 -12.49
N CYS A 176 21.22 -6.29 -11.61
CA CYS A 176 20.00 -7.04 -11.89
C CYS A 176 19.22 -6.46 -13.08
N ALA A 177 19.16 -5.13 -13.19
CA ALA A 177 18.41 -4.44 -14.24
C ALA A 177 19.07 -4.54 -15.64
N ALA A 178 20.35 -4.89 -15.71
CA ALA A 178 21.09 -4.93 -16.97
C ALA A 178 20.57 -5.96 -17.99
N ALA A 179 19.88 -7.01 -17.52
CA ALA A 179 19.28 -8.06 -18.35
C ALA A 179 17.76 -7.90 -18.53
N ALA A 180 17.16 -6.87 -17.96
CA ALA A 180 15.72 -6.64 -18.02
C ALA A 180 15.34 -5.79 -19.26
N ASP A 181 14.16 -6.05 -19.79
CA ASP A 181 13.54 -5.21 -20.82
C ASP A 181 12.64 -4.14 -20.20
N ILE A 182 12.03 -4.43 -19.05
CA ILE A 182 11.23 -3.50 -18.23
C ILE A 182 11.52 -3.75 -16.74
N VAL A 183 11.58 -2.68 -15.96
CA VAL A 183 11.63 -2.70 -14.50
C VAL A 183 10.26 -2.26 -13.96
N VAL A 184 9.70 -3.01 -13.01
CA VAL A 184 8.43 -2.67 -12.33
C VAL A 184 8.69 -2.50 -10.84
N LEU A 185 8.43 -1.30 -10.32
CA LEU A 185 8.64 -0.95 -8.91
C LEU A 185 7.36 -1.21 -8.11
N HIS A 186 7.45 -2.21 -7.22
CA HIS A 186 6.50 -2.56 -6.17
C HIS A 186 7.07 -2.18 -4.79
N THR A 187 7.90 -1.15 -4.74
CA THR A 187 8.61 -0.75 -3.53
C THR A 187 7.67 -0.12 -2.52
N TRP A 188 8.04 -0.25 -1.25
CA TRP A 188 7.44 0.59 -0.22
C TRP A 188 7.84 2.03 -0.49
N GLU A 189 6.96 2.92 -0.10
CA GLU A 189 6.94 4.31 -0.50
C GLU A 189 8.18 5.09 -0.06
N TYR A 190 8.82 4.65 1.03
CA TYR A 190 10.03 5.25 1.57
C TYR A 190 11.33 4.74 0.94
N ASP A 191 11.29 3.69 0.11
CA ASP A 191 12.50 3.00 -0.34
C ASP A 191 13.26 3.80 -1.39
N VAL A 192 14.40 4.34 -0.98
CA VAL A 192 15.24 5.21 -1.81
C VAL A 192 16.18 4.43 -2.74
N VAL A 193 16.31 3.11 -2.56
CA VAL A 193 17.27 2.28 -3.31
C VAL A 193 17.04 2.38 -4.83
N PRO A 194 15.81 2.26 -5.37
CA PRO A 194 15.58 2.40 -6.82
C PRO A 194 15.93 3.78 -7.34
N THR A 195 15.56 4.87 -6.63
CA THR A 195 15.85 6.24 -7.08
C THR A 195 17.35 6.49 -7.20
N ILE A 196 18.15 5.99 -6.25
CA ILE A 196 19.62 6.05 -6.29
C ILE A 196 20.17 5.15 -7.40
N ALA A 197 19.64 3.93 -7.54
CA ALA A 197 20.08 2.98 -8.56
C ALA A 197 19.85 3.53 -9.97
N PHE A 198 18.72 4.16 -10.22
CA PHE A 198 18.31 4.60 -11.57
C PHE A 198 18.46 6.10 -11.80
N ALA A 199 19.33 6.77 -11.03
CA ALA A 199 19.62 8.20 -11.16
C ALA A 199 20.06 8.65 -12.57
N ASN A 200 20.66 7.74 -13.35
CA ASN A 200 20.99 7.89 -14.77
C ASN A 200 20.00 7.11 -15.63
N LYS A 201 18.70 7.44 -15.50
CA LYS A 201 17.55 6.72 -16.08
C LYS A 201 17.74 6.27 -17.53
N GLU A 202 18.38 7.07 -18.36
CA GLU A 202 18.63 6.80 -19.78
C GLU A 202 19.49 5.53 -20.01
N GLN A 203 20.30 5.14 -19.02
CA GLN A 203 21.16 3.94 -19.08
C GLN A 203 20.40 2.65 -18.74
N PHE A 204 19.16 2.74 -18.28
CA PHE A 204 18.38 1.61 -17.76
C PHE A 204 17.13 1.33 -18.61
N PRO A 205 16.52 0.13 -18.45
CA PRO A 205 15.25 -0.19 -19.11
C PRO A 205 14.10 0.71 -18.64
N PRO A 206 12.97 0.74 -19.37
CA PRO A 206 11.76 1.41 -18.90
C PRO A 206 11.29 1.01 -17.52
N ILE A 207 10.97 2.02 -16.71
CA ILE A 207 10.61 1.87 -15.30
C ILE A 207 9.14 2.20 -15.13
N ILE A 208 8.37 1.24 -14.65
CA ILE A 208 6.96 1.39 -14.29
C ILE A 208 6.88 1.43 -12.77
N TYR A 209 6.32 2.50 -12.21
CA TYR A 209 6.00 2.55 -10.78
C TYR A 209 4.58 2.05 -10.54
N THR A 210 4.42 1.00 -9.73
CA THR A 210 3.09 0.51 -9.34
C THR A 210 2.59 1.32 -8.15
N ASN A 211 1.61 2.20 -8.38
CA ASN A 211 1.05 3.08 -7.36
C ASN A 211 0.03 2.35 -6.48
N HIS A 212 0.53 1.47 -5.62
CA HIS A 212 -0.28 0.71 -4.65
C HIS A 212 -0.56 1.49 -3.35
N GLY A 213 0.25 2.53 -3.08
CA GLY A 213 0.12 3.46 -1.96
C GLY A 213 -0.31 4.85 -2.41
N ASP A 214 -1.37 4.95 -3.19
CA ASP A 214 -1.79 6.19 -3.84
C ASP A 214 -2.19 7.34 -2.89
N HIS A 215 -2.60 7.01 -1.68
CA HIS A 215 -2.90 7.93 -0.58
C HIS A 215 -1.66 8.28 0.27
N TRP A 216 -0.50 7.68 -0.01
CA TRP A 216 0.75 7.96 0.70
C TRP A 216 1.68 8.88 -0.09
N PHE A 217 2.53 9.60 0.63
CA PHE A 217 3.78 10.11 0.08
C PHE A 217 4.63 8.94 -0.42
N TRP A 218 5.28 9.07 -1.58
CA TRP A 218 6.29 8.11 -2.03
C TRP A 218 7.42 8.75 -2.86
N VAL A 219 8.55 8.03 -2.96
CA VAL A 219 9.71 8.37 -3.82
C VAL A 219 9.80 7.45 -5.03
N GLY A 220 10.39 7.94 -6.12
CA GLY A 220 10.56 7.26 -7.40
C GLY A 220 9.94 7.98 -8.59
N ALA A 221 9.35 9.17 -8.41
CA ALA A 221 8.65 9.88 -9.48
C ALA A 221 9.62 10.25 -10.62
N THR A 222 10.83 10.65 -10.26
CA THR A 222 11.84 11.16 -11.20
C THR A 222 12.45 10.10 -12.11
N ILE A 223 12.51 8.86 -11.62
CA ILE A 223 13.07 7.73 -12.35
C ILE A 223 12.02 6.98 -13.17
N SER A 224 10.72 7.21 -12.90
CA SER A 224 9.64 6.47 -13.54
C SER A 224 9.35 6.97 -14.95
N ASP A 225 9.08 6.05 -15.88
CA ASP A 225 8.62 6.35 -17.24
C ASP A 225 7.11 6.38 -17.35
N ALA A 226 6.47 5.54 -16.55
CA ALA A 226 5.03 5.55 -16.31
C ALA A 226 4.71 5.16 -14.88
N VAL A 227 3.55 5.58 -14.43
CA VAL A 227 2.92 5.18 -13.18
C VAL A 227 1.70 4.35 -13.52
N ALA A 228 1.67 3.11 -13.01
CA ALA A 228 0.54 2.21 -13.11
C ALA A 228 -0.30 2.34 -11.82
N ASN A 229 -1.42 3.06 -11.91
CA ASN A 229 -2.36 3.25 -10.81
C ASN A 229 -3.34 2.09 -10.75
N LEU A 230 -3.65 1.63 -9.54
CA LEU A 230 -4.57 0.50 -9.36
C LEU A 230 -6.06 0.90 -9.48
N ARG A 231 -6.34 2.21 -9.49
CA ARG A 231 -7.67 2.81 -9.56
C ARG A 231 -7.63 4.27 -10.03
N GLU A 232 -8.80 4.80 -10.34
CA GLU A 232 -8.96 6.10 -10.99
C GLU A 232 -8.61 7.27 -10.07
N SER A 233 -9.09 7.29 -8.82
CA SER A 233 -8.73 8.30 -7.82
C SER A 233 -7.22 8.42 -7.61
N GLY A 234 -6.50 7.28 -7.61
CA GLY A 234 -5.05 7.24 -7.53
C GLY A 234 -4.38 7.89 -8.73
N ARG A 235 -4.91 7.66 -9.95
CA ARG A 235 -4.45 8.31 -11.18
C ARG A 235 -4.69 9.81 -11.15
N LEU A 236 -5.88 10.25 -10.76
CA LEU A 236 -6.22 11.67 -10.66
C LEU A 236 -5.30 12.40 -9.66
N LEU A 237 -5.11 11.84 -8.47
CA LEU A 237 -4.20 12.39 -7.47
C LEU A 237 -2.76 12.41 -7.97
N SER A 238 -2.29 11.34 -8.64
CA SER A 238 -0.94 11.28 -9.21
C SER A 238 -0.68 12.39 -10.22
N GLY A 239 -1.66 12.70 -11.09
CA GLY A 239 -1.54 13.80 -12.04
C GLY A 239 -1.54 15.17 -11.36
N GLN A 240 -2.49 15.40 -10.45
CA GLN A 240 -2.71 16.71 -9.81
C GLN A 240 -1.67 17.06 -8.74
N ARG A 241 -1.16 16.05 -8.02
CA ARG A 241 -0.37 16.26 -6.78
C ARG A 241 1.03 15.67 -6.83
N ARG A 242 1.37 14.90 -7.88
CA ARG A 242 2.73 14.38 -8.12
C ARG A 242 3.34 14.84 -9.45
N GLY A 243 2.61 15.62 -10.25
CA GLY A 243 3.09 16.15 -11.52
C GLY A 243 3.31 15.10 -12.62
N ILE A 244 2.64 13.94 -12.52
CA ILE A 244 2.80 12.87 -13.52
C ILE A 244 1.99 13.21 -14.78
N GLU A 245 2.69 13.37 -15.90
CA GLU A 245 2.08 13.66 -17.21
C GLU A 245 0.98 12.66 -17.56
N ALA A 246 -0.13 13.12 -18.15
CA ALA A 246 -1.28 12.28 -18.49
C ALA A 246 -0.90 11.03 -19.31
N LYS A 247 -0.03 11.17 -20.32
CA LYS A 247 0.46 10.05 -21.15
C LYS A 247 1.33 9.04 -20.42
N ARG A 248 1.77 9.35 -19.20
CA ARG A 248 2.59 8.49 -18.32
C ARG A 248 1.80 8.00 -17.11
N ASN A 249 0.54 8.41 -16.97
CA ASN A 249 -0.27 8.20 -15.79
C ASN A 249 -1.42 7.25 -16.13
N LEU A 250 -1.17 5.95 -16.02
CA LEU A 250 -2.01 4.89 -16.57
C LEU A 250 -2.78 4.17 -15.46
N VAL A 251 -3.87 3.48 -15.81
CA VAL A 251 -4.57 2.55 -14.90
C VAL A 251 -4.21 1.13 -15.29
N LEU A 252 -3.73 0.34 -14.33
CA LEU A 252 -3.65 -1.11 -14.43
C LEU A 252 -4.44 -1.68 -13.24
N PRO A 253 -5.62 -2.28 -13.47
CA PRO A 253 -6.42 -2.86 -12.41
C PRO A 253 -5.60 -3.88 -11.59
N THR A 254 -5.93 -4.06 -10.30
CA THR A 254 -5.28 -5.09 -9.47
C THR A 254 -5.61 -6.48 -10.01
N ILE A 255 -4.62 -7.32 -10.33
CA ILE A 255 -4.90 -8.69 -10.75
C ILE A 255 -5.61 -9.49 -9.64
N LEU A 256 -6.68 -10.19 -10.00
CA LEU A 256 -7.37 -11.14 -9.15
C LEU A 256 -7.39 -12.51 -9.84
N GLU A 257 -7.43 -13.56 -9.02
CA GLU A 257 -7.64 -14.91 -9.53
C GLU A 257 -9.15 -15.14 -9.73
N PRO A 258 -9.55 -15.91 -10.76
CA PRO A 258 -10.94 -16.33 -10.91
C PRO A 258 -11.44 -17.00 -9.64
N ALA A 259 -12.53 -16.45 -9.08
CA ALA A 259 -13.15 -16.99 -7.89
C ALA A 259 -14.36 -17.85 -8.27
N TYR A 260 -14.36 -19.09 -7.79
CA TYR A 260 -15.47 -20.03 -7.95
C TYR A 260 -15.95 -20.47 -6.58
N ARG A 261 -17.27 -20.43 -6.36
CA ARG A 261 -17.90 -21.00 -5.17
C ARG A 261 -17.73 -22.52 -5.23
N LYS A 262 -16.94 -23.05 -4.30
CA LYS A 262 -16.80 -24.51 -4.08
C LYS A 262 -17.87 -25.04 -3.13
N LEU A 263 -18.41 -24.17 -2.28
CA LEU A 263 -19.49 -24.45 -1.34
C LEU A 263 -20.69 -23.60 -1.72
N THR A 264 -21.89 -24.16 -1.52
CA THR A 264 -23.07 -23.29 -1.44
C THR A 264 -22.91 -22.36 -0.23
N ARG A 265 -23.60 -21.22 -0.25
CA ARG A 265 -23.53 -20.26 0.85
C ARG A 265 -23.93 -20.90 2.20
N SER A 266 -24.97 -21.75 2.17
CA SER A 266 -25.42 -22.51 3.34
C SER A 266 -24.34 -23.47 3.86
N GLN A 267 -23.69 -24.25 2.99
CA GLN A 267 -22.58 -25.13 3.38
C GLN A 267 -21.40 -24.36 3.98
N ALA A 268 -21.05 -23.21 3.41
CA ALA A 268 -19.99 -22.36 3.94
C ALA A 268 -20.34 -21.80 5.33
N LYS A 269 -21.59 -21.37 5.55
CA LYS A 269 -22.09 -20.95 6.88
C LYS A 269 -22.02 -22.09 7.90
N GLN A 270 -22.49 -23.29 7.54
CA GLN A 270 -22.43 -24.47 8.41
C GLN A 270 -21.00 -24.83 8.80
N GLN A 271 -20.05 -24.76 7.85
CA GLN A 271 -18.63 -24.99 8.14
C GLN A 271 -18.06 -23.97 9.14
N LEU A 272 -18.59 -22.75 9.16
CA LEU A 272 -18.23 -21.69 10.11
C LEU A 272 -19.01 -21.76 11.43
N GLY A 273 -19.92 -22.72 11.60
CA GLY A 273 -20.81 -22.79 12.77
C GLY A 273 -21.89 -21.72 12.79
N ILE A 274 -22.24 -21.17 11.62
CA ILE A 274 -23.26 -20.13 11.43
C ILE A 274 -24.54 -20.79 10.93
N ASP A 275 -25.70 -20.36 11.44
CA ASP A 275 -27.00 -20.81 10.93
C ASP A 275 -27.14 -20.45 9.44
N SER A 276 -27.47 -21.45 8.64
CA SER A 276 -27.69 -21.32 7.20
C SER A 276 -28.73 -20.26 6.81
N ASN A 277 -29.70 -19.99 7.69
CA ASN A 277 -30.77 -19.00 7.47
C ASN A 277 -30.37 -17.57 7.87
N SER A 278 -29.21 -17.39 8.51
CA SER A 278 -28.74 -16.05 8.89
C SER A 278 -28.38 -15.23 7.65
N VAL A 279 -28.52 -13.91 7.70
CA VAL A 279 -27.94 -13.00 6.70
C VAL A 279 -26.59 -12.51 7.22
N MET A 280 -25.51 -12.99 6.62
CA MET A 280 -24.14 -12.73 7.05
C MET A 280 -23.56 -11.49 6.36
N LEU A 281 -23.35 -10.43 7.14
CA LEU A 281 -22.54 -9.28 6.76
C LEU A 281 -21.07 -9.60 7.05
N LEU A 282 -20.18 -9.28 6.11
CA LEU A 282 -18.75 -9.55 6.22
C LEU A 282 -17.93 -8.28 6.00
N SER A 283 -16.98 -8.02 6.89
CA SER A 283 -15.91 -7.03 6.70
C SER A 283 -14.54 -7.65 6.91
N ILE A 284 -13.58 -7.32 6.03
CA ILE A 284 -12.19 -7.79 6.16
C ILE A 284 -11.24 -6.62 5.93
N ALA A 285 -10.52 -6.22 6.97
CA ALA A 285 -9.52 -5.16 6.89
C ALA A 285 -8.53 -5.23 8.06
N ARG A 286 -7.38 -4.55 7.92
CA ARG A 286 -6.44 -4.38 9.04
C ARG A 286 -7.06 -3.50 10.11
N SER A 287 -6.76 -3.75 11.38
CA SER A 287 -7.31 -3.00 12.52
C SER A 287 -7.24 -1.48 12.38
N VAL A 288 -6.14 -0.95 11.84
CA VAL A 288 -5.93 0.49 11.61
C VAL A 288 -6.96 1.15 10.68
N LYS A 289 -7.75 0.37 9.95
CA LYS A 289 -8.78 0.86 9.02
C LYS A 289 -10.16 1.04 9.66
N TYR A 290 -10.37 0.51 10.87
CA TYR A 290 -11.63 0.57 11.60
C TYR A 290 -11.65 1.67 12.69
N LYS A 291 -10.96 2.78 12.45
CA LYS A 291 -10.92 3.88 13.43
C LYS A 291 -12.29 4.49 13.63
N THR A 292 -12.61 4.87 14.86
CA THR A 292 -13.86 5.57 15.19
C THR A 292 -13.95 6.93 14.49
N VAL A 293 -15.10 7.23 13.88
CA VAL A 293 -15.41 8.52 13.23
C VAL A 293 -16.84 8.93 13.56
N ASP A 294 -17.03 10.23 13.80
CA ASP A 294 -18.31 10.84 14.20
C ASP A 294 -18.85 10.30 15.53
N GLY A 295 -17.96 9.88 16.43
CA GLY A 295 -18.34 9.27 17.71
C GLY A 295 -18.97 7.88 17.57
N VAL A 296 -18.98 7.32 16.36
CA VAL A 296 -19.54 6.02 16.03
C VAL A 296 -18.40 5.11 15.58
N ASN A 297 -18.13 4.06 16.36
CA ASN A 297 -17.15 3.06 15.92
C ASN A 297 -17.77 2.14 14.86
N PHE A 298 -16.94 1.33 14.21
CA PHE A 298 -17.42 0.44 13.13
C PHE A 298 -18.49 -0.56 13.60
N ALA A 299 -18.41 -1.07 14.83
CA ALA A 299 -19.40 -2.00 15.38
C ALA A 299 -20.71 -1.29 15.75
N ASP A 300 -20.64 -0.11 16.37
CA ASP A 300 -21.81 0.71 16.74
C ASP A 300 -22.70 1.01 15.54
N ALA A 301 -22.08 1.27 14.38
CA ALA A 301 -22.76 1.55 13.12
C ALA A 301 -23.71 0.43 12.64
N HIS A 302 -23.61 -0.78 13.22
CA HIS A 302 -24.45 -1.93 12.84
C HIS A 302 -25.46 -2.31 13.93
N VAL A 303 -25.42 -1.68 15.11
CA VAL A 303 -26.26 -2.09 16.25
C VAL A 303 -27.75 -1.95 15.93
N GLU A 304 -28.18 -0.79 15.44
CA GLU A 304 -29.59 -0.53 15.09
C GLU A 304 -30.09 -1.52 14.03
N LEU A 305 -29.30 -1.72 12.96
CA LEU A 305 -29.60 -2.68 11.90
C LEU A 305 -29.77 -4.10 12.44
N LEU A 306 -28.84 -4.57 13.28
CA LEU A 306 -28.90 -5.91 13.86
C LEU A 306 -30.03 -6.03 14.87
N GLN A 307 -30.41 -4.97 15.59
CA GLN A 307 -31.59 -4.98 16.44
C GLN A 307 -32.88 -5.13 15.63
N GLN A 308 -32.96 -4.52 14.45
CA GLN A 308 -34.09 -4.64 13.53
C GLN A 308 -34.18 -6.04 12.89
N TYR A 309 -33.08 -6.57 12.35
CA TYR A 309 -33.06 -7.87 11.67
C TYR A 309 -32.40 -8.95 12.53
N LYS A 310 -33.23 -9.76 13.20
CA LYS A 310 -32.75 -10.79 14.15
C LYS A 310 -31.96 -11.91 13.49
N GLN A 311 -32.22 -12.19 12.21
CA GLN A 311 -31.48 -13.15 11.40
C GLN A 311 -30.13 -12.62 10.90
N ALA A 312 -29.86 -11.32 10.99
CA ALA A 312 -28.61 -10.75 10.52
C ALA A 312 -27.49 -10.91 11.56
N ILE A 313 -26.27 -11.14 11.08
CA ILE A 313 -25.03 -11.19 11.87
C ILE A 313 -23.93 -10.40 11.15
N LEU A 314 -22.94 -9.91 11.91
CA LEU A 314 -21.75 -9.25 11.37
C LEU A 314 -20.50 -10.01 11.77
N ILE A 315 -19.68 -10.40 10.78
CA ILE A 315 -18.36 -10.96 11.00
C ILE A 315 -17.31 -9.97 10.52
N VAL A 316 -16.38 -9.60 11.41
CA VAL A 316 -15.27 -8.69 11.12
C VAL A 316 -13.95 -9.42 11.29
N ILE A 317 -13.14 -9.48 10.24
CA ILE A 317 -11.84 -10.15 10.24
C ILE A 317 -10.72 -9.11 10.20
N GLY A 318 -9.81 -9.18 11.16
CA GLY A 318 -8.60 -8.35 11.24
C GLY A 318 -8.69 -7.13 12.16
N ALA A 319 -9.85 -6.93 12.80
CA ALA A 319 -10.02 -5.90 13.83
C ALA A 319 -9.54 -6.35 15.23
N GLY A 320 -9.17 -7.62 15.43
CA GLY A 320 -8.80 -8.16 16.74
C GLY A 320 -7.55 -7.55 17.42
N SER A 321 -6.79 -6.71 16.70
CA SER A 321 -5.66 -5.94 17.24
C SER A 321 -5.95 -4.43 17.27
N SER A 322 -7.21 -4.01 17.15
CA SER A 322 -7.58 -2.61 17.25
C SER A 322 -7.55 -2.14 18.70
N ASN A 323 -7.26 -0.85 18.91
CA ASN A 323 -7.41 -0.21 20.22
C ASN A 323 -8.86 0.28 20.44
N GLU A 324 -9.78 -0.02 19.53
CA GLU A 324 -11.18 0.35 19.63
C GLU A 324 -11.92 -0.68 20.52
N ASP A 325 -12.78 -0.19 21.41
CA ASP A 325 -13.59 -1.04 22.28
C ASP A 325 -14.97 -1.25 21.66
N TRP A 326 -15.26 -2.48 21.23
CA TRP A 326 -16.54 -2.87 20.63
C TRP A 326 -17.42 -3.70 21.59
N SER A 327 -17.02 -3.85 22.85
CA SER A 327 -17.69 -4.71 23.82
C SER A 327 -19.17 -4.35 24.00
N ALA A 328 -19.48 -3.06 24.11
CA ALA A 328 -20.84 -2.57 24.26
C ALA A 328 -21.74 -2.91 23.05
N ALA A 329 -21.24 -2.77 21.82
CA ALA A 329 -21.98 -3.12 20.60
C ALA A 329 -22.22 -4.64 20.50
N ILE A 330 -21.23 -5.44 20.89
CA ILE A 330 -21.33 -6.91 20.94
C ILE A 330 -22.39 -7.33 21.96
N GLU A 331 -22.41 -6.73 23.14
CA GLU A 331 -23.40 -7.01 24.18
C GLU A 331 -24.81 -6.64 23.72
N GLN A 332 -25.01 -5.43 23.18
CA GLN A 332 -26.31 -4.95 22.67
C GLN A 332 -26.87 -5.81 21.53
N THR A 333 -26.00 -6.50 20.79
CA THR A 333 -26.39 -7.40 19.69
C THR A 333 -26.44 -8.87 20.10
N GLN A 334 -26.25 -9.18 21.39
CA GLN A 334 -26.22 -10.53 21.95
C GLN A 334 -25.18 -11.44 21.27
N GLY A 335 -24.00 -10.88 20.98
CA GLY A 335 -22.89 -11.62 20.37
C GLY A 335 -22.96 -11.80 18.85
N ARG A 336 -23.95 -11.20 18.18
CA ARG A 336 -24.09 -11.28 16.70
C ARG A 336 -23.08 -10.43 15.92
N ILE A 337 -22.34 -9.56 16.60
CA ILE A 337 -21.10 -8.97 16.09
C ILE A 337 -19.93 -9.85 16.53
N MET A 338 -19.27 -10.50 15.58
CA MET A 338 -18.18 -11.44 15.83
C MET A 338 -16.86 -10.88 15.26
N VAL A 339 -15.87 -10.69 16.13
CA VAL A 339 -14.56 -10.13 15.77
C VAL A 339 -13.51 -11.24 15.75
N LEU A 340 -12.89 -11.43 14.59
CA LEU A 340 -11.86 -12.46 14.36
C LEU A 340 -10.49 -11.81 14.12
N LYS A 341 -9.44 -12.56 14.48
CA LYS A 341 -8.05 -12.19 14.19
C LYS A 341 -7.78 -12.24 12.69
N GLU A 342 -6.71 -11.57 12.27
CA GLU A 342 -6.22 -11.68 10.89
C GLU A 342 -5.95 -13.15 10.53
N THR A 343 -6.44 -13.58 9.37
CA THR A 343 -6.25 -14.95 8.85
C THR A 343 -5.95 -14.93 7.36
N LYS A 344 -5.26 -15.97 6.88
CA LYS A 344 -5.07 -16.23 5.44
C LYS A 344 -6.29 -16.90 4.81
N ASP A 345 -7.09 -17.59 5.61
CA ASP A 345 -8.17 -18.46 5.14
C ASP A 345 -9.50 -17.71 5.03
N THR A 346 -9.51 -16.63 4.23
CA THR A 346 -10.69 -15.76 4.08
C THR A 346 -11.71 -16.29 3.06
N ALA A 347 -11.33 -17.25 2.23
CA ALA A 347 -12.16 -17.77 1.14
C ALA A 347 -13.51 -18.33 1.62
N VAL A 348 -13.52 -19.09 2.72
CA VAL A 348 -14.76 -19.65 3.29
C VAL A 348 -15.73 -18.55 3.74
N TYR A 349 -15.21 -17.42 4.26
CA TYR A 349 -16.03 -16.29 4.69
C TYR A 349 -16.65 -15.57 3.49
N TYR A 350 -15.90 -15.35 2.41
CA TYR A 350 -16.48 -14.79 1.18
C TYR A 350 -17.55 -15.71 0.57
N GLN A 351 -17.38 -17.03 0.64
CA GLN A 351 -18.41 -17.97 0.22
C GLN A 351 -19.64 -17.96 1.14
N ALA A 352 -19.48 -17.71 2.44
CA ALA A 352 -20.59 -17.65 3.38
C ALA A 352 -21.35 -16.32 3.36
N ALA A 353 -20.69 -15.22 2.98
CA ALA A 353 -21.26 -13.87 3.04
C ALA A 353 -22.47 -13.69 2.11
N ASP A 354 -23.46 -12.95 2.63
CA ASP A 354 -24.59 -12.43 1.88
C ASP A 354 -24.35 -10.99 1.42
N ILE A 355 -23.70 -10.19 2.27
CA ILE A 355 -23.40 -8.77 2.01
C ILE A 355 -21.98 -8.48 2.48
N TYR A 356 -21.21 -7.74 1.69
CA TYR A 356 -19.91 -7.23 2.11
C TYR A 356 -20.04 -5.77 2.55
N VAL A 357 -19.43 -5.44 3.69
CA VAL A 357 -19.38 -4.07 4.21
C VAL A 357 -17.95 -3.59 4.31
N ASP A 358 -17.63 -2.54 3.56
CA ASP A 358 -16.27 -2.00 3.51
C ASP A 358 -15.90 -1.30 4.82
N SER A 359 -14.62 -1.36 5.17
CA SER A 359 -14.14 -0.63 6.35
C SER A 359 -14.24 0.87 6.12
N PHE A 360 -14.61 1.61 7.15
CA PHE A 360 -14.59 3.07 7.16
C PHE A 360 -13.97 3.54 8.48
N PRO A 361 -13.33 4.73 8.49
CA PRO A 361 -13.25 5.74 7.42
C PRO A 361 -12.22 5.44 6.34
N PHE A 362 -11.48 4.32 6.45
CA PHE A 362 -10.52 3.86 5.45
C PHE A 362 -10.95 2.56 4.82
N ILE A 363 -11.16 2.60 3.51
CA ILE A 363 -11.59 1.46 2.72
C ILE A 363 -10.54 0.35 2.59
N SER A 364 -11.00 -0.84 2.22
CA SER A 364 -10.14 -1.98 1.92
C SER A 364 -10.25 -2.44 0.47
N ILE A 365 -9.36 -1.88 -0.35
CA ILE A 365 -9.25 -2.08 -1.81
C ILE A 365 -9.38 -3.55 -2.25
N THR A 366 -8.54 -4.44 -1.71
CA THR A 366 -8.50 -5.83 -2.21
C THR A 366 -9.66 -6.68 -1.70
N SER A 367 -10.11 -6.50 -0.46
CA SER A 367 -11.11 -7.41 0.13
C SER A 367 -12.51 -7.19 -0.43
N ILE A 368 -12.88 -5.96 -0.79
CA ILE A 368 -14.15 -5.69 -1.48
C ILE A 368 -14.18 -6.30 -2.88
N LEU A 369 -13.07 -6.25 -3.61
CA LEU A 369 -12.92 -6.91 -4.90
C LEU A 369 -12.98 -8.45 -4.78
N GLU A 370 -12.37 -9.01 -3.74
CA GLU A 370 -12.44 -10.45 -3.45
C GLU A 370 -13.87 -10.89 -3.10
N ALA A 371 -14.61 -10.11 -2.30
CA ALA A 371 -16.01 -10.38 -2.00
C ALA A 371 -16.88 -10.32 -3.27
N GLY A 372 -16.74 -9.27 -4.07
CA GLY A 372 -17.44 -9.12 -5.35
C GLY A 372 -17.13 -10.26 -6.33
N SER A 373 -15.91 -10.81 -6.30
CA SER A 373 -15.52 -11.98 -7.10
C SER A 373 -16.35 -13.23 -6.78
N TYR A 374 -16.88 -13.36 -5.56
CA TYR A 374 -17.82 -14.42 -5.15
C TYR A 374 -19.29 -14.07 -5.42
N GLY A 375 -19.58 -12.96 -6.10
CA GLY A 375 -20.93 -12.47 -6.32
C GLY A 375 -21.60 -11.98 -5.05
N VAL A 376 -20.83 -11.37 -4.13
CA VAL A 376 -21.35 -10.74 -2.91
C VAL A 376 -21.49 -9.24 -3.18
N PRO A 377 -22.71 -8.66 -3.10
CA PRO A 377 -22.89 -7.22 -3.23
C PRO A 377 -22.21 -6.49 -2.06
N ALA A 378 -21.74 -5.28 -2.32
CA ALA A 378 -20.97 -4.51 -1.35
C ALA A 378 -21.59 -3.13 -1.06
N VAL A 379 -21.46 -2.70 0.20
CA VAL A 379 -21.80 -1.35 0.65
C VAL A 379 -20.57 -0.67 1.23
N SER A 380 -20.29 0.55 0.80
CA SER A 380 -19.19 1.38 1.31
C SER A 380 -19.73 2.71 1.82
N ARG A 381 -19.41 3.04 3.07
CA ARG A 381 -19.63 4.40 3.61
C ARG A 381 -18.47 5.30 3.20
N TYR A 382 -18.78 6.42 2.57
CA TYR A 382 -17.83 7.44 2.11
C TYR A 382 -18.30 8.82 2.58
N PRO A 383 -17.87 9.26 3.78
CA PRO A 383 -18.40 10.46 4.41
C PRO A 383 -17.75 11.76 3.91
N TYR A 384 -16.92 11.71 2.86
CA TYR A 384 -16.18 12.87 2.35
C TYR A 384 -16.94 13.57 1.22
N SER A 385 -17.02 14.89 1.28
CA SER A 385 -17.76 15.69 0.29
C SER A 385 -16.95 16.06 -0.96
N SER A 386 -15.62 16.19 -0.84
CA SER A 386 -14.78 16.56 -1.98
C SER A 386 -14.50 15.36 -2.90
N LEU A 387 -14.50 15.61 -4.21
CA LEU A 387 -14.00 14.67 -5.21
C LEU A 387 -12.50 14.41 -5.04
N ALA A 388 -11.74 15.36 -4.46
CA ALA A 388 -10.32 15.18 -4.17
C ALA A 388 -10.05 14.09 -3.12
N CYS A 389 -11.06 13.71 -2.34
CA CYS A 389 -11.01 12.63 -1.36
C CYS A 389 -11.20 11.23 -1.96
N GLY A 390 -11.26 11.09 -3.29
CA GLY A 390 -11.49 9.82 -3.97
C GLY A 390 -10.59 8.67 -3.48
N VAL A 391 -9.31 8.95 -3.16
CA VAL A 391 -8.35 7.95 -2.66
C VAL A 391 -8.69 7.42 -1.25
N LEU A 392 -9.56 8.09 -0.51
CA LEU A 392 -10.10 7.65 0.78
C LEU A 392 -11.32 6.73 0.61
N GLY A 393 -11.88 6.64 -0.60
CA GLY A 393 -13.03 5.82 -0.95
C GLY A 393 -12.70 4.64 -1.86
N SER A 394 -13.74 3.86 -2.17
CA SER A 394 -13.70 2.70 -3.04
C SER A 394 -14.17 3.07 -4.44
N ASP A 395 -13.24 3.02 -5.40
CA ASP A 395 -13.45 3.31 -6.83
C ASP A 395 -12.59 2.42 -7.74
N MET A 396 -12.31 1.20 -7.27
CA MET A 396 -11.55 0.23 -8.05
C MET A 396 -12.29 -0.06 -9.36
N PRO A 397 -11.56 -0.25 -10.49
CA PRO A 397 -12.15 -0.71 -11.74
C PRO A 397 -13.05 -1.94 -11.50
N GLY A 398 -14.12 -2.09 -12.29
CA GLY A 398 -15.09 -3.17 -12.10
C GLY A 398 -16.09 -2.99 -10.96
N LEU A 399 -15.94 -2.01 -10.06
CA LEU A 399 -16.93 -1.69 -9.03
C LEU A 399 -17.86 -0.51 -9.40
N ASP A 400 -17.47 0.31 -10.37
CA ASP A 400 -18.28 1.46 -10.78
C ASP A 400 -19.68 1.01 -11.26
N GLY A 401 -20.71 1.73 -10.82
CA GLY A 401 -22.12 1.37 -11.01
C GLY A 401 -22.60 0.09 -10.31
N ASN A 402 -21.73 -0.64 -9.59
CA ASN A 402 -22.04 -1.93 -8.95
C ASN A 402 -21.75 -1.95 -7.43
N LEU A 403 -21.10 -0.91 -6.91
CA LEU A 403 -20.91 -0.67 -5.49
C LEU A 403 -21.97 0.31 -4.96
N ILE A 404 -22.70 -0.08 -3.92
CA ILE A 404 -23.56 0.87 -3.22
C ILE A 404 -22.67 1.75 -2.34
N ARG A 405 -22.55 3.01 -2.71
CA ARG A 405 -21.78 4.01 -1.97
C ARG A 405 -22.72 5.02 -1.33
N VAL A 406 -22.60 5.16 -0.02
CA VAL A 406 -23.45 6.02 0.80
C VAL A 406 -22.61 7.01 1.57
N ARG A 407 -23.20 8.12 2.03
CA ARG A 407 -22.48 9.20 2.71
C ARG A 407 -22.55 9.07 4.22
N ASP A 408 -23.75 8.87 4.75
CA ASP A 408 -24.02 8.89 6.17
C ASP A 408 -24.54 7.54 6.70
N ILE A 409 -24.78 7.49 8.00
CA ILE A 409 -25.20 6.27 8.69
C ILE A 409 -26.65 5.89 8.39
N GLN A 410 -27.49 6.88 8.09
CA GLN A 410 -28.89 6.67 7.75
C GLN A 410 -29.02 6.02 6.36
N GLU A 411 -28.34 6.58 5.36
CA GLU A 411 -28.23 5.99 4.02
C GLU A 411 -27.57 4.61 4.07
N TYR A 412 -26.54 4.43 4.91
CA TYR A 412 -25.88 3.14 5.11
C TYR A 412 -26.82 2.09 5.67
N THR A 413 -27.58 2.42 6.71
CA THR A 413 -28.57 1.51 7.31
C THR A 413 -29.66 1.18 6.30
N ALA A 414 -30.20 2.17 5.58
CA ALA A 414 -31.22 1.96 4.56
C ALA A 414 -30.74 1.07 3.41
N ALA A 415 -29.50 1.26 2.94
CA ALA A 415 -28.89 0.42 1.91
C ALA A 415 -28.74 -1.03 2.37
N LEU A 416 -28.30 -1.25 3.61
CA LEU A 416 -28.16 -2.59 4.18
C LEU A 416 -29.53 -3.25 4.42
N SER A 417 -30.50 -2.51 4.94
CA SER A 417 -31.89 -2.95 5.08
C SER A 417 -32.46 -3.45 3.76
N GLY A 418 -32.33 -2.66 2.68
CA GLY A 418 -32.81 -3.06 1.36
C GLY A 418 -32.15 -4.35 0.85
N LEU A 419 -30.84 -4.51 1.07
CA LEU A 419 -30.14 -5.76 0.72
C LEU A 419 -30.54 -6.94 1.62
N ILE A 420 -30.92 -6.72 2.89
CA ILE A 420 -31.37 -7.78 3.79
C ILE A 420 -32.76 -8.28 3.38
N GLU A 421 -33.66 -7.35 3.07
CA GLU A 421 -35.08 -7.59 2.77
C GLU A 421 -35.31 -8.15 1.36
N ASP A 422 -34.58 -7.65 0.36
CA ASP A 422 -34.73 -8.07 -1.04
C ASP A 422 -33.59 -9.01 -1.47
N GLU A 423 -33.84 -10.31 -1.36
CA GLU A 423 -32.89 -11.34 -1.81
C GLU A 423 -32.64 -11.29 -3.32
N GLN A 424 -33.66 -11.00 -4.14
CA GLN A 424 -33.51 -10.98 -5.59
C GLN A 424 -32.60 -9.83 -6.02
N PHE A 425 -32.83 -8.63 -5.47
CA PHE A 425 -31.95 -7.48 -5.67
C PHE A 425 -30.53 -7.79 -5.21
N ARG A 426 -30.36 -8.31 -3.98
CA ARG A 426 -29.05 -8.70 -3.42
C ARG A 426 -28.29 -9.64 -4.36
N LEU A 427 -28.93 -10.69 -4.86
CA LEU A 427 -28.30 -11.67 -5.76
C LEU A 427 -27.97 -11.07 -7.14
N SER A 428 -28.88 -10.27 -7.71
CA SER A 428 -28.67 -9.62 -9.01
C SER A 428 -27.49 -8.64 -8.99
N LEU A 429 -27.39 -7.81 -7.95
CA LEU A 429 -26.30 -6.85 -7.78
C LEU A 429 -24.96 -7.57 -7.57
N GLY A 430 -24.95 -8.64 -6.77
CA GLY A 430 -23.77 -9.48 -6.58
C GLY A 430 -23.27 -10.07 -7.89
N GLU A 431 -24.15 -10.65 -8.71
CA GLU A 431 -23.77 -11.23 -10.00
C GLU A 431 -23.30 -10.17 -11.00
N ALA A 432 -23.97 -9.02 -11.08
CA ALA A 432 -23.54 -7.89 -11.92
C ALA A 432 -22.13 -7.40 -11.54
N THR A 433 -21.86 -7.28 -10.23
CA THR A 433 -20.54 -6.93 -9.69
C THR A 433 -19.48 -7.95 -10.11
N LYS A 434 -19.78 -9.24 -9.95
CA LYS A 434 -18.86 -10.33 -10.32
C LYS A 434 -18.51 -10.31 -11.80
N ILE A 435 -19.50 -10.12 -12.68
CA ILE A 435 -19.29 -10.03 -14.13
C ILE A 435 -18.33 -8.89 -14.47
N LYS A 436 -18.54 -7.69 -13.89
CA LYS A 436 -17.66 -6.54 -14.12
C LYS A 436 -16.25 -6.75 -13.58
N ILE A 437 -16.12 -7.39 -12.42
CA ILE A 437 -14.81 -7.75 -11.88
C ILE A 437 -14.10 -8.75 -12.81
N ALA A 438 -14.78 -9.79 -13.28
CA ALA A 438 -14.21 -10.78 -14.19
C ALA A 438 -13.75 -10.17 -15.53
N GLN A 439 -14.53 -9.22 -16.07
CA GLN A 439 -14.20 -8.48 -17.29
C GLN A 439 -12.99 -7.54 -17.14
N THR A 440 -12.53 -7.27 -15.92
CA THR A 440 -11.51 -6.24 -15.65
C THR A 440 -10.25 -6.82 -15.00
N HIS A 441 -10.41 -7.80 -14.10
CA HIS A 441 -9.36 -8.25 -13.19
C HIS A 441 -8.88 -9.68 -13.43
N TRP A 442 -9.50 -10.45 -14.33
CA TRP A 442 -9.21 -11.88 -14.49
C TRP A 442 -8.60 -12.18 -15.85
N GLY A 443 -7.66 -13.14 -15.86
CA GLY A 443 -7.21 -13.85 -17.06
C GLY A 443 -6.81 -12.91 -18.20
N ASP A 444 -7.32 -13.24 -19.39
CA ASP A 444 -6.98 -12.54 -20.64
C ASP A 444 -7.37 -11.06 -20.64
N ASN A 445 -8.44 -10.68 -19.93
CA ASN A 445 -8.85 -9.27 -19.84
C ASN A 445 -7.78 -8.43 -19.15
N TRP A 446 -7.29 -8.91 -18.00
CA TRP A 446 -6.21 -8.24 -17.30
C TRP A 446 -4.89 -8.34 -18.07
N GLN A 447 -4.61 -9.49 -18.70
CA GLN A 447 -3.41 -9.69 -19.51
C GLN A 447 -3.36 -8.72 -20.71
N SER A 448 -4.50 -8.39 -21.32
CA SER A 448 -4.57 -7.38 -22.40
C SER A 448 -4.15 -6.00 -21.89
N ALA A 449 -4.71 -5.56 -20.75
CA ALA A 449 -4.35 -4.28 -20.13
C ALA A 449 -2.86 -4.22 -19.76
N LEU A 450 -2.28 -5.33 -19.30
CA LEU A 450 -0.84 -5.44 -19.04
C LEU A 450 -0.01 -5.30 -20.33
N ASN A 451 -0.40 -6.00 -21.39
CA ASN A 451 0.30 -5.96 -22.67
C ASN A 451 0.26 -4.55 -23.28
N GLU A 452 -0.88 -3.86 -23.21
CA GLU A 452 -1.04 -2.47 -23.62
C GLU A 452 -0.14 -1.53 -22.81
N LEU A 453 -0.11 -1.69 -21.47
CA LEU A 453 0.78 -0.94 -20.59
C LEU A 453 2.25 -1.10 -21.02
N TYR A 454 2.72 -2.32 -21.22
CA TYR A 454 4.11 -2.57 -21.61
C TYR A 454 4.44 -2.01 -22.99
N ALA A 455 3.55 -2.20 -23.98
CA ALA A 455 3.74 -1.66 -25.32
C ALA A 455 3.79 -0.12 -25.31
N HIS A 456 2.88 0.51 -24.57
CA HIS A 456 2.82 1.96 -24.42
C HIS A 456 4.09 2.51 -23.76
N VAL A 457 4.54 1.90 -22.66
CA VAL A 457 5.76 2.33 -21.96
C VAL A 457 7.01 2.15 -22.80
N ALA A 458 7.10 1.07 -23.59
CA ALA A 458 8.20 0.85 -24.53
C ALA A 458 8.23 1.90 -25.65
N ALA A 459 7.07 2.38 -26.10
CA ALA A 459 6.95 3.39 -27.15
C ALA A 459 7.16 4.83 -26.66
N LEU A 460 7.02 5.09 -25.35
CA LEU A 460 7.18 6.43 -24.80
C LEU A 460 8.65 6.91 -24.90
N PRO A 461 8.88 8.16 -25.34
CA PRO A 461 10.22 8.72 -25.29
C PRO A 461 10.70 8.80 -23.84
N ARG A 462 11.96 8.40 -23.61
CA ARG A 462 12.61 8.52 -22.31
C ARG A 462 12.69 10.01 -21.97
N LYS A 463 12.06 10.44 -20.89
CA LYS A 463 12.16 11.83 -20.40
C LYS A 463 12.79 11.81 -19.02
N THR A 464 13.79 12.66 -18.85
CA THR A 464 14.30 13.07 -17.54
C THR A 464 13.36 14.15 -17.03
N ALA A 465 12.74 13.94 -15.87
CA ALA A 465 11.83 14.92 -15.29
C ALA A 465 12.56 16.26 -15.08
N THR A 466 12.01 17.34 -15.60
CA THR A 466 12.35 18.71 -15.21
C THR A 466 11.55 18.99 -13.95
N LEU A 467 12.24 19.21 -12.84
CA LEU A 467 11.64 19.41 -11.53
C LEU A 467 11.73 20.88 -11.15
N ASP A 468 10.64 21.40 -10.60
CA ASP A 468 10.66 22.64 -9.84
C ASP A 468 11.38 22.37 -8.51
N ILE A 469 12.15 23.35 -8.03
CA ILE A 469 13.07 23.10 -6.90
C ILE A 469 12.34 23.12 -5.55
N ILE A 470 11.11 23.64 -5.47
CA ILE A 470 10.48 23.96 -4.20
C ILE A 470 9.28 23.04 -3.94
N ASP A 471 9.32 22.33 -2.81
CA ASP A 471 8.17 21.57 -2.32
C ASP A 471 7.09 22.53 -1.79
N GLU A 472 5.89 22.46 -2.38
CA GLU A 472 4.72 23.20 -1.91
C GLU A 472 3.81 22.32 -1.06
N THR A 473 3.40 22.83 0.11
CA THR A 473 2.50 22.12 1.02
C THR A 473 1.04 22.54 0.81
N SER A 474 0.13 21.58 0.82
CA SER A 474 -1.32 21.78 0.84
C SER A 474 -1.90 21.44 2.22
N VAL A 475 -2.86 22.25 2.64
CA VAL A 475 -3.76 21.98 3.78
C VAL A 475 -5.23 21.93 3.32
N GLY A 476 -5.45 21.59 2.05
CA GLY A 476 -6.76 21.29 1.49
C GLY A 476 -7.14 19.82 1.65
N GLU A 477 -8.27 19.43 1.08
CA GLU A 477 -8.63 18.03 0.96
C GLU A 477 -7.88 17.36 -0.21
N PRO A 478 -7.40 16.12 -0.09
CA PRO A 478 -7.58 15.21 1.06
C PRO A 478 -6.55 15.36 2.18
N ASP A 479 -5.54 16.23 2.04
CA ASP A 479 -4.37 16.31 2.92
C ASP A 479 -4.73 16.39 4.41
N VAL A 480 -5.73 17.19 4.76
CA VAL A 480 -6.14 17.42 6.15
C VAL A 480 -6.67 16.18 6.87
N PHE A 481 -7.13 15.16 6.14
CA PHE A 481 -7.61 13.93 6.77
C PHE A 481 -6.49 12.91 7.03
N LEU A 482 -5.40 12.99 6.27
CA LEU A 482 -4.32 11.99 6.29
C LEU A 482 -3.55 11.91 7.63
N PRO A 483 -3.33 13.02 8.37
CA PRO A 483 -2.74 12.95 9.71
C PRO A 483 -3.55 12.10 10.70
N SER A 484 -4.88 12.14 10.66
CA SER A 484 -5.71 11.34 11.58
C SER A 484 -5.61 9.82 11.34
N VAL A 485 -5.13 9.43 10.16
CA VAL A 485 -4.97 8.02 9.73
C VAL A 485 -3.72 7.43 10.32
N ASN A 486 -2.64 8.18 10.27
CA ASN A 486 -1.33 7.69 10.67
C ASN A 486 -0.49 8.86 11.16
N GLN A 487 0.12 8.65 12.30
CA GLN A 487 1.14 9.51 12.89
C GLN A 487 2.14 8.61 13.59
N THR A 488 3.39 9.03 13.58
CA THR A 488 4.45 8.39 14.34
C THR A 488 5.48 9.40 14.80
N ASN A 489 6.14 9.10 15.91
CA ASN A 489 7.24 9.92 16.37
C ASN A 489 8.47 9.72 15.48
N VAL A 490 9.16 10.82 15.12
CA VAL A 490 10.42 10.78 14.36
C VAL A 490 11.45 9.83 14.96
N LYS A 491 11.50 9.71 16.29
CA LYS A 491 12.38 8.78 17.00
C LYS A 491 12.14 7.33 16.57
N THR A 492 10.88 6.92 16.44
CA THR A 492 10.50 5.57 16.01
C THR A 492 11.01 5.30 14.60
N VAL A 493 10.85 6.28 13.70
CA VAL A 493 11.37 6.21 12.32
C VAL A 493 12.90 6.09 12.32
N MET A 494 13.58 6.95 13.09
CA MET A 494 15.05 6.91 13.21
C MET A 494 15.56 5.57 13.74
N HIS A 495 14.93 5.01 14.78
CA HIS A 495 15.29 3.70 15.34
C HIS A 495 15.13 2.54 14.35
N TRP A 496 14.15 2.63 13.44
CA TRP A 496 13.92 1.63 12.41
C TRP A 496 15.03 1.62 11.34
N HIS A 497 15.55 2.79 10.98
CA HIS A 497 16.58 2.94 9.94
C HIS A 497 18.01 3.00 10.49
N MET A 498 18.21 3.22 11.79
CA MET A 498 19.52 3.29 12.44
C MET A 498 20.46 2.11 12.11
N PRO A 499 20.00 0.85 11.98
CA PRO A 499 20.87 -0.27 11.59
C PRO A 499 21.48 -0.17 10.18
N LEU A 500 20.98 0.74 9.33
CA LEU A 500 21.51 1.01 7.99
C LEU A 500 22.67 2.03 8.02
N LEU A 501 22.75 2.87 9.07
CA LEU A 501 23.81 3.88 9.17
C LEU A 501 25.20 3.23 9.31
N PRO A 502 26.27 3.81 8.74
CA PRO A 502 27.62 3.43 9.10
C PRO A 502 27.88 3.67 10.59
N LEU A 503 28.79 2.90 11.19
CA LEU A 503 28.99 2.86 12.65
C LEU A 503 29.24 4.24 13.29
N PRO A 504 30.08 5.14 12.75
CA PRO A 504 30.31 6.45 13.36
C PRO A 504 29.03 7.30 13.42
N GLN A 505 28.27 7.34 12.33
CA GLN A 505 27.01 8.09 12.25
C GLN A 505 25.93 7.43 13.10
N ARG A 506 25.91 6.09 13.18
CA ARG A 506 25.02 5.34 14.06
C ARG A 506 25.27 5.68 15.53
N LEU A 507 26.53 5.71 15.96
CA LEU A 507 26.91 6.07 17.32
C LEU A 507 26.55 7.52 17.64
N SER A 508 26.82 8.45 16.71
CA SER A 508 26.44 9.86 16.86
C SER A 508 24.91 10.04 17.00
N LEU A 509 24.13 9.38 16.14
CA LEU A 509 22.67 9.40 16.24
C LEU A 509 22.20 8.79 17.58
N TRP A 510 22.75 7.64 17.99
CA TRP A 510 22.41 7.03 19.26
C TRP A 510 22.70 7.93 20.46
N LEU A 511 23.88 8.57 20.51
CA LEU A 511 24.24 9.53 21.56
C LEU A 511 23.27 10.72 21.60
N SER A 512 22.89 11.27 20.44
CA SER A 512 21.93 12.37 20.39
C SER A 512 20.52 11.95 20.88
N LEU A 513 20.08 10.73 20.57
CA LEU A 513 18.81 10.20 21.05
C LEU A 513 18.85 9.86 22.55
N VAL A 514 19.98 9.38 23.08
CA VAL A 514 20.19 9.18 24.52
C VAL A 514 20.16 10.51 25.25
N LYS A 515 20.82 11.56 24.72
CA LYS A 515 20.80 12.90 25.31
C LYS A 515 19.38 13.49 25.36
N LYS A 516 18.57 13.26 24.31
CA LYS A 516 17.21 13.82 24.21
C LYS A 516 16.15 13.00 24.96
N TYR A 517 16.25 11.68 24.97
CA TYR A 517 15.19 10.78 25.46
C TYR A 517 15.62 9.82 26.58
N GLY A 518 16.88 9.84 26.99
CA GLY A 518 17.45 8.98 28.03
C GLY A 518 17.89 7.60 27.54
N PHE A 519 18.70 6.92 28.34
CA PHE A 519 19.30 5.61 28.01
C PHE A 519 18.28 4.46 27.98
N ARG A 520 17.33 4.43 28.92
CA ARG A 520 16.26 3.39 28.98
C ARG A 520 15.46 3.29 27.67
N ASN A 521 15.33 4.43 27.00
CA ASN A 521 14.59 4.61 25.77
C ASN A 521 15.41 4.37 24.49
N ASN A 522 16.70 4.09 24.61
CA ASN A 522 17.66 3.90 23.52
C ASN A 522 18.70 2.81 23.89
N PRO A 523 18.27 1.55 24.06
CA PRO A 523 19.17 0.47 24.46
C PRO A 523 20.29 0.22 23.44
N LEU A 524 21.42 -0.33 23.90
CA LEU A 524 22.62 -0.61 23.09
C LEU A 524 22.37 -1.52 21.89
N ASN A 525 21.35 -2.38 21.95
CA ASN A 525 20.98 -3.25 20.83
C ASN A 525 20.54 -2.46 19.57
N THR A 526 20.16 -1.18 19.71
CA THR A 526 19.87 -0.29 18.57
C THR A 526 21.12 0.05 17.75
N LEU A 527 22.32 -0.10 18.33
CA LEU A 527 23.60 0.06 17.63
C LEU A 527 23.98 -1.14 16.76
N MET A 528 23.28 -2.28 16.88
CA MET A 528 23.57 -3.46 16.05
C MET A 528 23.32 -3.16 14.57
N SER A 529 24.19 -3.68 13.70
CA SER A 529 23.95 -3.62 12.26
C SER A 529 22.72 -4.46 11.91
N GLU A 530 22.13 -4.20 10.74
CA GLU A 530 20.93 -4.93 10.31
C GLU A 530 21.11 -6.46 10.33
N LYS A 531 22.29 -6.96 9.92
CA LYS A 531 22.63 -8.40 9.96
C LYS A 531 22.63 -8.95 11.39
N TRP A 532 23.36 -8.31 12.30
CA TRP A 532 23.45 -8.74 13.70
C TRP A 532 22.12 -8.61 14.43
N ARG A 533 21.34 -7.57 14.11
CA ARG A 533 20.01 -7.35 14.67
C ARG A 533 19.06 -8.48 14.29
N SER A 534 19.05 -8.89 13.02
CA SER A 534 18.25 -10.04 12.56
C SER A 534 18.60 -11.33 13.31
N HIS A 535 19.90 -11.65 13.43
CA HIS A 535 20.36 -12.83 14.18
C HIS A 535 20.01 -12.76 15.67
N TYR A 536 20.16 -11.60 16.31
CA TYR A 536 19.84 -11.41 17.73
C TYR A 536 18.36 -11.70 18.03
N TYR A 537 17.45 -11.20 17.20
CA TYR A 537 16.01 -11.45 17.39
C TYR A 537 15.60 -12.88 17.03
N GLN A 538 16.20 -13.49 16.01
CA GLN A 538 15.99 -14.91 15.70
C GLN A 538 16.48 -15.84 16.81
N TRP A 539 17.60 -15.50 17.45
CA TRP A 539 18.11 -16.25 18.60
C TRP A 539 17.19 -16.07 19.82
N ARG A 540 16.76 -14.83 20.11
CA ARG A 540 15.82 -14.55 21.21
C ARG A 540 14.43 -15.15 21.05
N SER A 541 13.94 -15.41 19.83
CA SER A 541 12.63 -16.04 19.62
C SER A 541 12.65 -17.56 19.79
N ARG A 542 13.84 -18.16 19.97
CA ARG A 542 14.03 -19.62 20.18
C ARG A 542 14.16 -20.00 21.65
N TYR A 543 14.17 -19.01 22.55
CA TYR A 543 14.17 -19.13 24.00
C TYR A 543 13.06 -18.25 24.56
#